data_AF-A0A7K4VC37-F1
#
_entry.id   AF-A0A7K4VC37-F1
#
_cell.length_a   1.000
_cell.length_b   1.000
_cell.length_c   1.000
_cell.angle_alpha   90.00
_cell.angle_beta   90.00
_cell.angle_gamma   90.00
#
_symmetry.space_group_name_H-M   'P 1'
#
loop_
_entity.id
_entity.type
_entity.pdbx_description
1 polymer ?
#
loop_
_entity_poly.entity_id
_entity_poly.type
_entity_poly.pdbx_seq_one_letter_code
_entity_poly.pdbx_strand_id
1 'polypeptide(L)'
;VLQMSGSQPPAGRGAPCLRCRGLCTGFEPHSWRKICKSCRCSQEEHGLSSELDDDRKIGRLLSGSRHASLTARLKGGDGARVYKRNRMIVTNPNISGKDPTFDTVTYEWAPPGLTQKLLVPKELQPVAGTEGAWQRRRRLARQLPLHDQDPAQCRGLAEGEQQLMHDFVARYKAEALGVGEVALPGQGGGGKEEEKPQEKSIDPSTATESPNGALESTAGHYRCEACQQPVPGDCPVVYAERAGYSRLWHPACFVCCRCSEPLVDLIYFWKSGAAWCGRHYCESLRPRCAG
;
A
#
# COMPACT_ATOMS: atom_id res chain seq x y z
N VAL A 1 -28.20 39.64 15.64
CA VAL A 1 -27.76 39.29 14.27
C VAL A 1 -26.94 38.02 14.39
N LEU A 2 -27.50 36.87 14.00
CA LEU A 2 -26.81 35.57 14.07
C LEU A 2 -25.66 35.54 13.06
N GLN A 3 -24.45 35.29 13.56
CA GLN A 3 -23.26 35.13 12.75
C GLN A 3 -23.30 33.75 12.08
N MET A 4 -23.63 33.73 10.79
CA MET A 4 -23.59 32.53 9.97
C MET A 4 -22.14 32.08 9.80
N SER A 5 -21.78 30.97 10.43
CA SER A 5 -20.53 30.25 10.20
C SER A 5 -20.47 29.84 8.73
N GLY A 6 -19.56 30.46 7.96
CA GLY A 6 -19.32 30.12 6.56
C GLY A 6 -18.84 28.68 6.43
N SER A 7 -19.74 27.78 6.04
CA SER A 7 -19.38 26.45 5.60
C SER A 7 -18.47 26.57 4.38
N GLN A 8 -17.23 26.10 4.49
CA GLN A 8 -16.35 25.92 3.34
C GLN A 8 -17.11 25.15 2.24
N PRO A 9 -17.04 25.56 0.96
CA PRO A 9 -17.66 24.80 -0.11
C PRO A 9 -17.10 23.37 -0.08
N PRO A 10 -17.96 22.34 -0.18
CA PRO A 10 -17.50 20.96 -0.13
C PRO A 10 -16.53 20.71 -1.28
N ALA A 11 -15.32 20.24 -0.94
CA ALA A 11 -14.26 19.96 -1.91
C ALA A 11 -14.78 19.01 -3.01
N GLY A 12 -14.44 19.31 -4.27
CA GLY A 12 -14.62 18.38 -5.38
C GLY A 12 -15.94 18.42 -6.15
N ARG A 13 -16.74 19.50 -6.04
CA ARG A 13 -17.93 19.69 -6.87
C ARG A 13 -17.58 19.52 -8.36
N GLY A 14 -18.37 18.73 -9.08
CA GLY A 14 -18.20 18.53 -10.53
C GLY A 14 -17.27 17.37 -10.93
N ALA A 15 -16.62 16.69 -9.97
CA ALA A 15 -15.73 15.58 -10.32
C ALA A 15 -16.51 14.37 -10.88
N PRO A 16 -16.01 13.71 -11.94
CA PRO A 16 -16.72 12.62 -12.60
C PRO A 16 -16.90 11.42 -11.67
N CYS A 17 -18.07 10.78 -11.72
CA CYS A 17 -18.28 9.52 -11.02
C CYS A 17 -17.76 8.35 -11.85
N LEU A 18 -16.85 7.58 -11.26
CA LEU A 18 -16.19 6.47 -11.93
C LEU A 18 -17.01 5.17 -11.86
N ARG A 19 -18.00 5.11 -10.96
CA ARG A 19 -18.91 3.96 -10.82
C ARG A 19 -20.15 4.05 -11.70
N CYS A 20 -20.74 5.24 -11.84
CA CYS A 20 -22.05 5.39 -12.46
C CYS A 20 -22.02 5.59 -13.99
N ARG A 21 -20.85 5.40 -14.63
CA ARG A 21 -20.67 5.42 -16.10
C ARG A 21 -21.38 6.61 -16.79
N GLY A 22 -21.29 7.81 -16.19
CA GLY A 22 -21.90 9.03 -16.75
C GLY A 22 -23.34 9.33 -16.32
N LEU A 23 -23.96 8.54 -15.44
CA LEU A 23 -25.29 8.84 -14.87
C LEU A 23 -25.35 10.15 -14.05
N CYS A 24 -24.21 10.70 -13.64
CA CYS A 24 -24.15 12.05 -13.07
C CYS A 24 -23.18 12.93 -13.85
N THR A 25 -23.51 14.21 -13.92
CA THR A 25 -22.70 15.26 -14.54
C THR A 25 -21.47 15.66 -13.70
N GLY A 26 -21.40 15.19 -12.46
CA GLY A 26 -20.29 15.42 -11.55
C GLY A 26 -20.69 15.21 -10.10
N PHE A 27 -19.72 15.30 -9.18
CA PHE A 27 -19.99 15.14 -7.75
C PHE A 27 -20.86 16.30 -7.25
N GLU A 28 -22.04 15.95 -6.76
CA GLU A 28 -22.92 16.86 -6.06
C GLU A 28 -23.05 16.42 -4.60
N PRO A 29 -22.31 17.02 -3.67
CA PRO A 29 -22.29 16.55 -2.28
C PRO A 29 -23.67 16.68 -1.64
N HIS A 30 -24.13 15.60 -1.00
CA HIS A 30 -25.29 15.66 -0.12
C HIS A 30 -24.97 16.53 1.10
N SER A 31 -25.97 17.21 1.65
CA SER A 31 -25.80 18.10 2.81
C SER A 31 -25.42 17.38 4.11
N TRP A 32 -25.64 16.07 4.22
CA TRP A 32 -25.40 15.28 5.43
C TRP A 32 -24.90 13.86 5.19
N ARG A 33 -24.89 13.39 3.93
CA ARG A 33 -24.40 12.04 3.58
C ARG A 33 -23.13 12.19 2.74
N LYS A 34 -22.14 11.31 2.93
CA LYS A 34 -20.89 11.27 2.14
C LYS A 34 -21.09 10.63 0.75
N ILE A 35 -22.18 11.01 0.08
CA ILE A 35 -22.60 10.50 -1.22
C ILE A 35 -22.97 11.64 -2.16
N CYS A 36 -22.93 11.36 -3.46
CA CYS A 36 -23.43 12.24 -4.51
C CYS A 36 -24.97 12.28 -4.50
N LYS A 37 -25.56 13.47 -4.64
CA LYS A 37 -27.00 13.66 -4.77
C LYS A 37 -27.54 13.01 -6.04
N SER A 38 -26.82 13.12 -7.15
CA SER A 38 -27.28 12.68 -8.46
C SER A 38 -27.12 11.17 -8.66
N CYS A 39 -25.94 10.59 -8.41
CA CYS A 39 -25.71 9.15 -8.64
C CYS A 39 -25.72 8.28 -7.37
N ARG A 40 -25.90 8.85 -6.17
CA ARG A 40 -25.85 8.15 -4.86
C ARG A 40 -24.54 7.41 -4.57
N CYS A 41 -23.54 7.50 -5.45
CA CYS A 41 -22.23 6.92 -5.23
C CYS A 41 -21.48 7.67 -4.12
N SER A 42 -20.60 7.00 -3.38
CA SER A 42 -19.85 7.66 -2.31
C SER A 42 -18.90 8.70 -2.88
N GLN A 43 -18.51 9.66 -2.04
CA GLN A 43 -17.51 10.68 -2.40
C GLN A 43 -16.20 10.07 -2.95
N GLU A 44 -15.84 8.87 -2.48
CA GLU A 44 -14.68 8.11 -2.94
C GLU A 44 -14.80 7.67 -4.41
N GLU A 45 -16.02 7.44 -4.91
CA GLU A 45 -16.29 7.05 -6.30
C GLU A 45 -16.15 8.22 -7.29
N HIS A 46 -15.93 9.43 -6.77
CA HIS A 46 -15.72 10.65 -7.56
C HIS A 46 -14.26 11.09 -7.64
N GLY A 47 -13.32 10.32 -7.07
CA GLY A 47 -11.88 10.57 -7.27
C GLY A 47 -11.39 11.93 -6.76
N LEU A 48 -12.02 12.47 -5.70
CA LEU A 48 -11.76 13.84 -5.22
C LEU A 48 -10.38 14.05 -4.59
N SER A 49 -9.62 12.97 -4.36
CA SER A 49 -8.30 13.02 -3.75
C SER A 49 -7.24 13.28 -4.83
N SER A 50 -6.45 14.34 -4.66
CA SER A 50 -5.28 14.56 -5.51
C SER A 50 -4.15 13.60 -5.13
N GLU A 51 -3.19 13.39 -6.03
CA GLU A 51 -2.02 12.57 -5.72
C GLU A 51 -1.24 13.10 -4.51
N LEU A 52 -1.17 14.43 -4.35
CA LEU A 52 -0.51 15.05 -3.20
C LEU A 52 -1.27 14.80 -1.90
N ASP A 53 -2.60 14.76 -1.94
CA ASP A 53 -3.42 14.42 -0.76
C ASP A 53 -3.23 12.96 -0.35
N ASP A 54 -3.14 12.07 -1.34
CA ASP A 54 -2.81 10.65 -1.14
C ASP A 54 -1.41 10.49 -0.53
N ASP A 55 -0.42 11.20 -1.07
CA ASP A 55 0.97 11.17 -0.58
C ASP A 55 1.08 11.78 0.83
N ARG A 56 0.30 12.83 1.15
CA ARG A 56 0.21 13.39 2.51
C ARG A 56 -0.45 12.43 3.49
N LYS A 57 -1.51 11.75 3.08
CA LYS A 57 -2.22 10.74 3.89
C LYS A 57 -1.28 9.61 4.29
N ILE A 58 -0.61 9.00 3.32
CA ILE A 58 0.38 7.94 3.59
C ILE A 58 1.58 8.51 4.35
N GLY A 59 2.03 9.72 4.01
CA GLY A 59 3.11 10.41 4.71
C GLY A 59 2.83 10.59 6.21
N ARG A 60 1.61 10.96 6.60
CA ARG A 60 1.16 11.03 8.00
C ARG A 60 1.08 9.65 8.66
N LEU A 61 0.67 8.62 7.94
CA LEU A 61 0.60 7.26 8.49
C LEU A 61 2.00 6.72 8.81
N LEU A 62 2.94 6.87 7.87
CA LEU A 62 4.29 6.34 8.02
C LEU A 62 5.18 7.23 8.90
N SER A 63 4.84 8.52 9.06
CA SER A 63 5.57 9.40 9.98
C SER A 63 5.45 8.91 11.43
N GLY A 64 6.58 8.91 12.14
CA GLY A 64 6.65 8.38 13.51
C GLY A 64 6.60 6.86 13.62
N SER A 65 6.62 6.13 12.49
CA SER A 65 6.79 4.67 12.46
C SER A 65 8.23 4.30 12.06
N ARG A 66 8.55 3.00 12.12
CA ARG A 66 9.81 2.45 11.57
C ARG A 66 9.99 2.70 10.07
N HIS A 67 8.92 3.01 9.35
CA HIS A 67 8.92 3.28 7.92
C HIS A 67 9.04 4.78 7.58
N ALA A 68 9.47 5.62 8.54
CA ALA A 68 9.63 7.05 8.31
C ALA A 68 10.61 7.41 7.17
N SER A 69 11.55 6.52 6.83
CA SER A 69 12.49 6.66 5.70
C SER A 69 11.78 6.75 4.34
N LEU A 70 10.61 6.12 4.22
CA LEU A 70 9.72 6.18 3.06
C LEU A 70 8.99 7.52 2.91
N THR A 71 9.27 8.49 3.77
CA THR A 71 8.64 9.82 3.72
C THR A 71 9.67 10.94 3.61
N ALA A 72 9.32 12.04 2.96
CA ALA A 72 10.12 13.26 2.84
C ALA A 72 9.41 14.43 3.54
N ARG A 73 10.17 15.34 4.14
CA ARG A 73 9.63 16.62 4.63
C ARG A 73 9.39 17.54 3.44
N LEU A 74 8.24 18.20 3.40
CA LEU A 74 7.98 19.26 2.44
C LEU A 74 8.78 20.52 2.82
N LYS A 75 9.48 21.12 1.86
CA LYS A 75 10.19 22.39 2.07
C LYS A 75 9.18 23.52 2.25
N GLY A 76 9.37 24.37 3.28
CA GLY A 76 8.56 25.57 3.51
C GLY A 76 7.16 25.33 4.09
N GLY A 77 6.87 24.15 4.64
CA GLY A 77 5.60 23.82 5.30
C GLY A 77 5.66 23.73 6.82
N ASP A 78 4.51 23.42 7.42
CA ASP A 78 4.23 23.11 8.83
C ASP A 78 4.93 21.85 9.39
N GLY A 79 6.00 21.38 8.74
CA GLY A 79 6.67 20.12 9.07
C GLY A 79 5.95 18.87 8.55
N ALA A 80 4.88 19.01 7.74
CA ALA A 80 4.21 17.87 7.12
C ALA A 80 5.17 17.01 6.28
N ARG A 81 5.00 15.69 6.41
CA ARG A 81 5.73 14.68 5.64
C ARG A 81 4.84 14.09 4.57
N VAL A 82 5.40 13.87 3.39
CA VAL A 82 4.75 13.22 2.25
C VAL A 82 5.41 11.88 1.97
N TYR A 83 4.64 10.94 1.47
CA TYR A 83 5.15 9.66 1.01
C TYR A 83 6.08 9.86 -0.19
N LYS A 84 7.26 9.23 -0.15
CA LYS A 84 8.18 9.11 -1.29
C LYS A 84 7.66 8.03 -2.22
N ARG A 85 6.52 8.29 -2.83
CA ARG A 85 5.88 7.37 -3.76
C ARG A 85 6.81 7.10 -4.93
N ASN A 86 7.04 5.82 -5.22
CA ASN A 86 7.81 5.40 -6.38
C ASN A 86 6.90 5.40 -7.61
N ARG A 87 7.17 6.31 -8.57
CA ARG A 87 6.50 6.35 -9.87
C ARG A 87 7.41 5.63 -10.88
N MET A 88 6.90 4.58 -11.51
CA MET A 88 7.65 3.79 -12.48
C MET A 88 7.23 4.18 -13.90
N ILE A 89 8.20 4.56 -14.73
CA ILE A 89 7.97 4.85 -16.15
C ILE A 89 8.67 3.76 -16.94
N VAL A 90 7.91 3.00 -17.73
CA VAL A 90 8.42 1.92 -18.56
C VAL A 90 8.28 2.35 -20.02
N THR A 91 9.40 2.42 -20.73
CA THR A 91 9.43 2.72 -22.16
C THR A 91 9.80 1.46 -22.93
N ASN A 92 8.85 0.93 -23.70
CA ASN A 92 9.05 -0.25 -24.52
C ASN A 92 9.35 0.17 -25.96
N PRO A 93 10.53 -0.14 -26.51
CA PRO A 93 10.82 0.12 -27.91
C PRO A 93 10.03 -0.87 -28.80
N ASN A 94 9.39 -0.35 -29.83
CA ASN A 94 8.71 -1.12 -30.86
C ASN A 94 9.48 -0.96 -32.18
N ILE A 95 10.18 -2.04 -32.56
CA ILE A 95 11.08 -2.12 -33.71
C ILE A 95 10.37 -2.79 -34.91
N SER A 96 9.04 -2.90 -34.90
CA SER A 96 8.30 -3.58 -35.97
C SER A 96 8.22 -2.78 -37.28
N GLY A 97 8.74 -1.55 -37.33
CA GLY A 97 8.64 -0.64 -38.49
C GLY A 97 9.97 -0.06 -38.94
N LYS A 98 9.96 0.65 -40.08
CA LYS A 98 11.11 1.39 -40.62
C LYS A 98 11.61 2.50 -39.68
N ASP A 99 10.72 2.99 -38.81
CA ASP A 99 11.03 3.93 -37.75
C ASP A 99 10.76 3.27 -36.38
N PRO A 100 11.74 3.25 -35.46
CA PRO A 100 11.52 2.75 -34.11
C PRO A 100 10.53 3.67 -33.38
N THR A 101 9.46 3.10 -32.85
CA THR A 101 8.50 3.80 -31.99
C THR A 101 8.71 3.40 -30.53
N PHE A 102 8.28 4.23 -29.58
CA PHE A 102 8.48 3.98 -28.16
C PHE A 102 7.15 4.12 -27.41
N ASP A 103 6.68 3.02 -26.83
CA ASP A 103 5.48 3.02 -26.00
C ASP A 103 5.86 3.30 -24.55
N THR A 104 5.49 4.48 -24.05
CA THR A 104 5.78 4.88 -22.67
C THR A 104 4.55 4.69 -21.78
N VAL A 105 4.68 3.81 -20.79
CA VAL A 105 3.65 3.52 -19.78
C VAL A 105 4.08 4.10 -18.44
N THR A 106 3.24 4.94 -17.84
CA THR A 106 3.48 5.52 -16.51
C THR A 106 2.63 4.82 -15.47
N TYR A 107 3.26 4.20 -14.48
CA TYR A 107 2.61 3.65 -13.28
C TYR A 107 2.62 4.72 -12.18
N GLU A 108 1.45 5.03 -11.62
CA GLU A 108 1.29 6.00 -10.53
C GLU A 108 1.91 5.51 -9.21
N TRP A 109 2.13 4.20 -9.07
CA TRP A 109 2.78 3.59 -7.92
C TRP A 109 3.43 2.26 -8.30
N ALA A 110 4.60 1.99 -7.73
CA ALA A 110 5.24 0.68 -7.72
C ALA A 110 5.85 0.42 -6.33
N PRO A 111 5.92 -0.84 -5.87
CA PRO A 111 6.61 -1.16 -4.64
C PRO A 111 8.11 -0.87 -4.78
N PRO A 112 8.80 -0.46 -3.70
CA PRO A 112 10.26 -0.36 -3.70
C PRO A 112 10.91 -1.69 -4.11
N GLY A 113 12.02 -1.63 -4.86
CA GLY A 113 12.76 -2.83 -5.30
C GLY A 113 12.26 -3.47 -6.60
N LEU A 114 11.15 -2.99 -7.17
CA LEU A 114 10.66 -3.52 -8.43
C LEU A 114 11.34 -2.85 -9.64
N THR A 115 12.04 -3.64 -10.46
CA THR A 115 12.86 -3.13 -11.57
C THR A 115 12.26 -3.32 -12.96
N GLN A 116 11.28 -4.21 -13.17
CA GLN A 116 10.82 -4.46 -14.55
C GLN A 116 9.38 -4.95 -14.77
N LYS A 117 8.76 -5.72 -13.85
CA LYS A 117 7.40 -6.25 -14.09
C LYS A 117 6.57 -6.38 -12.82
N LEU A 118 5.52 -5.56 -12.71
CA LEU A 118 4.44 -5.77 -11.73
C LEU A 118 3.66 -7.02 -12.13
N LEU A 119 3.80 -8.12 -11.40
CA LEU A 119 2.93 -9.31 -11.53
C LEU A 119 1.57 -9.09 -10.85
N VAL A 120 0.96 -7.95 -11.12
CA VAL A 120 -0.40 -7.59 -10.72
C VAL A 120 -1.31 -7.78 -11.94
N PRO A 121 -2.52 -8.35 -11.80
CA PRO A 121 -3.49 -8.43 -12.89
C PRO A 121 -3.62 -7.08 -13.62
N LYS A 122 -3.69 -7.09 -14.95
CA LYS A 122 -3.65 -5.87 -15.78
C LYS A 122 -4.68 -4.84 -15.34
N GLU A 123 -5.84 -5.30 -14.91
CA GLU A 123 -6.99 -4.51 -14.47
C GLU A 123 -6.72 -3.79 -13.13
N LEU A 124 -5.80 -4.32 -12.33
CA LEU A 124 -5.43 -3.79 -11.02
C LEU A 124 -4.13 -2.97 -11.05
N GLN A 125 -3.43 -2.94 -12.18
CA GLN A 125 -2.18 -2.19 -12.32
C GLN A 125 -2.45 -0.68 -12.25
N PRO A 126 -1.71 0.08 -11.43
CA PRO A 126 -1.96 1.51 -11.25
C PRO A 126 -1.37 2.33 -12.40
N VAL A 127 -1.68 1.99 -13.65
CA VAL A 127 -1.25 2.76 -14.83
C VAL A 127 -2.04 4.06 -14.89
N ALA A 128 -1.35 5.19 -15.06
CA ALA A 128 -1.96 6.51 -15.06
C ALA A 128 -3.11 6.60 -16.07
N GLY A 129 -4.25 7.12 -15.62
CA GLY A 129 -5.48 7.25 -16.43
C GLY A 129 -6.29 5.96 -16.62
N THR A 130 -5.81 4.81 -16.15
CA THR A 130 -6.53 3.52 -16.27
C THR A 130 -7.39 3.20 -15.05
N GLU A 131 -8.32 2.24 -15.20
CA GLU A 131 -9.16 1.75 -14.11
C GLU A 131 -8.35 1.31 -12.88
N GLY A 132 -7.19 0.66 -13.07
CA GLY A 132 -6.37 0.19 -11.96
C GLY A 132 -5.79 1.32 -11.10
N ALA A 133 -5.42 2.46 -11.69
CA ALA A 133 -4.99 3.64 -10.94
C ALA A 133 -6.13 4.20 -10.07
N TRP A 134 -7.34 4.27 -10.63
CA TRP A 134 -8.53 4.69 -9.90
C TRP A 134 -8.89 3.73 -8.77
N GLN A 135 -8.85 2.43 -9.04
CA GLN A 135 -9.11 1.41 -8.02
C GLN A 135 -8.09 1.48 -6.88
N ARG A 136 -6.81 1.77 -7.17
CA ARG A 136 -5.79 2.03 -6.14
C ARG A 136 -6.21 3.21 -5.24
N ARG A 137 -6.58 4.36 -5.81
CA ARG A 137 -7.00 5.54 -5.02
C ARG A 137 -8.25 5.28 -4.20
N ARG A 138 -9.22 4.52 -4.74
CA ARG A 138 -10.42 4.08 -4.02
C ARG A 138 -10.07 3.17 -2.83
N ARG A 139 -9.17 2.20 -3.03
CA ARG A 139 -8.65 1.36 -1.94
C ARG A 139 -7.95 2.21 -0.88
N LEU A 140 -7.16 3.22 -1.29
CA LEU A 140 -6.51 4.14 -0.36
C LEU A 140 -7.52 4.89 0.52
N ALA A 141 -8.55 5.47 -0.09
CA ALA A 141 -9.58 6.21 0.64
C ALA A 141 -10.34 5.32 1.64
N ARG A 142 -10.64 4.07 1.25
CA ARG A 142 -11.39 3.12 2.08
C ARG A 142 -10.58 2.46 3.17
N GLN A 143 -9.36 2.04 2.84
CA GLN A 143 -8.52 1.27 3.75
C GLN A 143 -7.78 2.16 4.75
N LEU A 144 -7.52 3.43 4.39
CA LEU A 144 -6.80 4.40 5.22
C LEU A 144 -7.57 5.75 5.32
N PRO A 145 -8.77 5.80 5.91
CA PRO A 145 -9.50 7.06 6.09
C PRO A 145 -8.73 8.04 6.99
N LEU A 146 -8.68 9.33 6.62
CA LEU A 146 -7.93 10.33 7.39
C LEU A 146 -8.42 10.49 8.84
N HIS A 147 -9.73 10.47 9.04
CA HIS A 147 -10.37 10.58 10.36
C HIS A 147 -10.13 9.35 11.25
N ASP A 148 -9.61 8.24 10.72
CA ASP A 148 -9.20 7.10 11.55
C ASP A 148 -7.77 7.29 12.11
N GLN A 149 -7.05 8.33 11.67
CA GLN A 149 -5.62 8.54 11.98
C GLN A 149 -5.31 9.91 12.57
N ASP A 150 -6.15 10.91 12.29
CA ASP A 150 -5.91 12.31 12.65
C ASP A 150 -7.08 12.86 13.48
N PRO A 151 -6.88 13.13 14.78
CA PRO A 151 -7.91 13.71 15.64
C PRO A 151 -8.47 15.03 15.11
N ALA A 152 -7.66 15.83 14.40
CA ALA A 152 -8.11 17.09 13.80
C ALA A 152 -9.10 16.89 12.64
N GLN A 153 -9.24 15.66 12.15
CA GLN A 153 -10.20 15.29 11.10
C GLN A 153 -11.49 14.65 11.67
N CYS A 154 -11.59 14.52 12.99
CA CYS A 154 -12.76 13.99 13.66
C CYS A 154 -13.73 15.11 14.07
N ARG A 155 -15.03 14.93 13.79
CA ARG A 155 -16.07 15.84 14.30
C ARG A 155 -16.56 15.37 15.66
N GLY A 156 -16.37 16.19 16.69
CA GLY A 156 -16.99 16.00 18.01
C GLY A 156 -16.31 14.96 18.90
N LEU A 157 -14.97 14.88 18.88
CA LEU A 157 -14.24 14.19 19.95
C LEU A 157 -14.46 14.93 21.27
N ALA A 158 -14.83 14.19 22.32
CA ALA A 158 -14.95 14.72 23.67
C ALA A 158 -13.57 15.08 24.26
N GLU A 159 -13.59 15.84 25.35
CA GLU A 159 -12.38 16.20 26.09
C GLU A 159 -11.67 14.93 26.58
N GLY A 160 -10.37 14.81 26.30
CA GLY A 160 -9.56 13.61 26.59
C GLY A 160 -9.57 12.52 25.51
N GLU A 161 -10.58 12.43 24.63
CA GLU A 161 -10.60 11.44 23.53
C GLU A 161 -9.53 11.71 22.48
N GLN A 162 -9.14 12.97 22.29
CA GLN A 162 -8.04 13.36 21.40
C GLN A 162 -6.73 12.67 21.81
N GLN A 163 -6.40 12.68 23.11
CA GLN A 163 -5.20 12.03 23.63
C GLN A 163 -5.29 10.51 23.46
N LEU A 164 -6.44 9.91 23.77
CA LEU A 164 -6.66 8.47 23.56
C LEU A 164 -6.47 8.07 22.10
N MET A 165 -6.90 8.91 21.15
CA MET A 165 -6.69 8.68 19.73
C MET A 165 -5.21 8.85 19.33
N HIS A 166 -4.52 9.86 19.85
CA HIS A 166 -3.07 10.03 19.65
C HIS A 166 -2.28 8.80 20.14
N ASP A 167 -2.56 8.33 21.35
CA ASP A 167 -1.90 7.16 21.93
C ASP A 167 -2.23 5.88 21.15
N PHE A 168 -3.48 5.73 20.72
CA PHE A 168 -3.91 4.62 19.88
C PHE A 168 -3.16 4.59 18.55
N VAL A 169 -3.02 5.75 17.90
CA VAL A 169 -2.29 5.92 16.65
C VAL A 169 -0.80 5.63 16.82
N ALA A 170 -0.18 6.18 17.87
CA ALA A 170 1.22 5.92 18.17
C ALA A 170 1.48 4.42 18.39
N ARG A 171 0.63 3.75 19.17
CA ARG A 171 0.75 2.32 19.46
C ARG A 171 0.66 1.45 18.21
N TYR A 172 -0.36 1.62 17.37
CA TYR A 172 -0.46 0.78 16.18
C TYR A 172 0.68 1.05 15.18
N LYS A 173 1.19 2.28 15.10
CA LYS A 173 2.34 2.60 14.23
C LYS A 173 3.60 1.88 14.67
N ALA A 174 3.78 1.71 15.98
CA ALA A 174 4.90 1.00 16.56
C ALA A 174 4.74 -0.53 16.45
N GLU A 175 3.54 -1.06 16.71
CA GLU A 175 3.35 -2.49 16.99
C GLU A 175 2.69 -3.28 15.85
N ALA A 176 1.91 -2.63 14.98
CA ALA A 176 1.09 -3.33 13.99
C ALA A 176 1.34 -2.87 12.54
N LEU A 177 1.59 -1.59 12.32
CA LEU A 177 1.79 -1.02 10.99
C LEU A 177 3.06 -1.59 10.33
N GLY A 178 2.90 -2.12 9.13
CA GLY A 178 3.97 -2.60 8.28
C GLY A 178 3.79 -2.12 6.84
N VAL A 179 4.88 -2.14 6.07
CA VAL A 179 4.87 -1.97 4.62
C VAL A 179 5.48 -3.23 4.01
N GLY A 180 4.78 -3.86 3.08
CA GLY A 180 5.26 -5.07 2.42
C GLY A 180 6.46 -4.79 1.52
N GLU A 181 7.40 -5.73 1.49
CA GLU A 181 8.60 -5.67 0.67
C GLU A 181 8.47 -6.60 -0.52
N VAL A 182 8.89 -6.14 -1.72
CA VAL A 182 8.85 -6.98 -2.92
C VAL A 182 10.26 -7.43 -3.27
N ALA A 183 10.45 -8.74 -3.33
CA ALA A 183 11.70 -9.39 -3.69
C ALA A 183 11.41 -10.75 -4.32
N LEU A 184 12.44 -11.42 -4.84
CA LEU A 184 12.30 -12.82 -5.23
C LEU A 184 12.22 -13.71 -3.98
N PRO A 185 11.64 -14.92 -4.12
CA PRO A 185 11.66 -15.92 -3.07
C PRO A 185 13.09 -16.18 -2.53
N GLY A 186 13.25 -16.21 -1.21
CA GLY A 186 14.54 -16.34 -0.52
C GLY A 186 15.35 -15.04 -0.35
N GLN A 187 14.94 -13.93 -0.98
CA GLN A 187 15.67 -12.65 -0.93
C GLN A 187 15.00 -11.59 -0.02
N GLY A 188 14.02 -11.98 0.80
CA GLY A 188 13.36 -11.08 1.73
C GLY A 188 14.27 -10.66 2.88
N GLY A 189 14.16 -9.40 3.34
CA GLY A 189 14.86 -8.94 4.54
C GLY A 189 16.34 -8.62 4.36
N GLY A 190 16.83 -8.49 3.12
CA GLY A 190 18.22 -8.23 2.75
C GLY A 190 18.76 -6.83 3.12
N GLY A 191 18.55 -6.39 4.35
CA GLY A 191 19.26 -5.28 4.97
C GLY A 191 20.37 -5.80 5.88
N LYS A 192 21.59 -5.94 5.34
CA LYS A 192 22.87 -6.16 6.07
C LYS A 192 22.82 -7.18 7.22
N GLU A 193 23.01 -8.45 6.89
CA GLU A 193 23.74 -9.37 7.78
C GLU A 193 24.98 -9.84 7.00
N GLU A 194 26.14 -9.31 7.38
CA GLU A 194 27.42 -9.90 7.02
C GLU A 194 27.45 -11.31 7.63
N GLU A 195 27.58 -12.31 6.76
CA GLU A 195 27.78 -13.70 7.16
C GLU A 195 29.00 -13.80 8.07
N LYS A 196 28.77 -14.12 9.35
CA LYS A 196 29.82 -14.52 10.27
C LYS A 196 30.02 -16.04 10.09
N PRO A 197 31.19 -16.52 9.62
CA PRO A 197 31.42 -17.94 9.45
C PRO A 197 31.51 -18.61 10.83
N GLN A 198 30.62 -19.57 11.11
CA GLN A 198 30.80 -20.50 12.22
C GLN A 198 31.75 -21.62 11.79
N GLU A 199 32.90 -21.68 12.45
CA GLU A 199 33.85 -22.79 12.40
C GLU A 199 33.16 -24.13 12.69
N LYS A 200 33.30 -25.09 11.77
CA LYS A 200 33.15 -26.51 12.09
C LYS A 200 34.48 -27.20 11.84
N SER A 201 34.98 -27.77 12.94
CA SER A 201 36.15 -28.62 13.05
C SER A 201 36.07 -29.82 12.11
N ILE A 202 37.24 -30.13 11.54
CA ILE A 202 37.57 -31.24 10.65
C ILE A 202 37.92 -32.47 11.50
N ASP A 203 37.49 -33.67 11.07
CA ASP A 203 38.38 -34.84 10.94
C ASP A 203 37.77 -35.92 10.02
N PRO A 204 38.60 -36.77 9.37
CA PRO A 204 38.37 -37.19 7.99
C PRO A 204 38.09 -38.70 7.86
N SER A 205 37.43 -39.08 6.77
CA SER A 205 37.80 -40.22 5.88
C SER A 205 36.56 -40.71 5.12
N THR A 206 36.52 -40.47 3.81
CA THR A 206 36.68 -41.52 2.77
C THR A 206 36.42 -40.86 1.42
N ALA A 207 37.44 -40.87 0.57
CA ALA A 207 37.42 -40.28 -0.75
C ALA A 207 36.64 -41.16 -1.75
N THR A 208 35.82 -40.53 -2.56
CA THR A 208 35.65 -40.88 -3.99
C THR A 208 35.41 -39.60 -4.77
N GLU A 209 36.37 -39.28 -5.63
CA GLU A 209 36.36 -38.15 -6.55
C GLU A 209 35.47 -38.45 -7.77
N SER A 210 34.66 -37.47 -8.19
CA SER A 210 34.52 -37.11 -9.60
C SER A 210 33.85 -35.74 -9.74
N PRO A 211 34.28 -34.90 -10.70
CA PRO A 211 33.96 -33.49 -10.75
C PRO A 211 32.74 -33.25 -11.64
N ASN A 212 31.80 -32.44 -11.16
CA ASN A 212 31.04 -31.53 -12.02
C ASN A 212 30.35 -30.49 -11.12
N GLY A 213 30.82 -29.26 -11.23
CA GLY A 213 30.18 -28.10 -10.61
C GLY A 213 28.82 -27.86 -11.26
N ALA A 214 27.77 -28.20 -10.55
CA ALA A 214 26.47 -27.59 -10.71
C ALA A 214 26.11 -27.04 -9.33
N LEU A 215 26.02 -25.71 -9.27
CA LEU A 215 25.48 -24.96 -8.14
C LEU A 215 24.17 -25.65 -7.70
N GLU A 216 24.20 -26.36 -6.58
CA GLU A 216 23.01 -26.95 -5.99
C GLU A 216 22.07 -25.80 -5.62
N SER A 217 21.13 -25.55 -6.52
CA SER A 217 19.98 -24.71 -6.26
C SER A 217 19.24 -25.37 -5.11
N THR A 218 19.35 -24.80 -3.91
CA THR A 218 18.39 -25.04 -2.83
C THR A 218 17.06 -24.44 -3.27
N ALA A 219 16.42 -25.08 -4.25
CA ALA A 219 15.09 -24.79 -4.74
C ALA A 219 14.09 -25.25 -3.67
N GLY A 220 14.07 -24.54 -2.54
CA GLY A 220 12.99 -24.66 -1.58
C GLY A 220 11.68 -24.37 -2.30
N HIS A 221 10.72 -25.29 -2.18
CA HIS A 221 9.39 -25.10 -2.76
C HIS A 221 8.69 -23.96 -2.02
N TYR A 222 8.87 -22.73 -2.49
CA TYR A 222 8.20 -21.56 -1.94
C TYR A 222 6.70 -21.70 -2.14
N ARG A 223 5.92 -21.41 -1.09
CA ARG A 223 4.46 -21.49 -1.12
C ARG A 223 3.85 -20.20 -0.61
N CYS A 224 2.83 -19.72 -1.33
CA CYS A 224 2.10 -18.55 -0.89
C CYS A 224 1.29 -18.87 0.37
N GLU A 225 1.47 -18.06 1.41
CA GLU A 225 0.79 -18.22 2.70
C GLU A 225 -0.75 -18.19 2.59
N ALA A 226 -1.29 -17.43 1.63
CA ALA A 226 -2.74 -17.26 1.49
C ALA A 226 -3.40 -18.34 0.62
N CYS A 227 -2.86 -18.65 -0.56
CA CYS A 227 -3.49 -19.62 -1.48
C CYS A 227 -2.85 -21.02 -1.47
N GLN A 228 -1.74 -21.19 -0.73
CA GLN A 228 -0.97 -22.43 -0.59
C GLN A 228 -0.38 -22.99 -1.90
N GLN A 229 -0.54 -22.26 -3.01
CA GLN A 229 0.01 -22.60 -4.31
C GLN A 229 1.52 -22.35 -4.35
N PRO A 230 2.28 -23.15 -5.12
CA PRO A 230 3.71 -22.96 -5.30
C PRO A 230 4.00 -21.61 -5.96
N VAL A 231 5.11 -21.00 -5.55
CA VAL A 231 5.63 -19.77 -6.14
C VAL A 231 6.92 -20.11 -6.90
N PRO A 232 7.00 -19.80 -8.21
CA PRO A 232 8.24 -19.90 -8.95
C PRO A 232 9.34 -19.01 -8.35
N GLY A 233 10.58 -19.50 -8.30
CA GLY A 233 11.71 -18.76 -7.71
C GLY A 233 12.09 -17.46 -8.43
N ASP A 234 11.62 -17.29 -9.67
CA ASP A 234 11.82 -16.11 -10.51
C ASP A 234 10.63 -15.13 -10.46
N CYS A 235 9.57 -15.44 -9.72
CA CYS A 235 8.39 -14.59 -9.60
C CYS A 235 8.45 -13.74 -8.33
N PRO A 236 8.34 -12.39 -8.41
CA PRO A 236 8.33 -11.53 -7.23
C PRO A 236 7.19 -11.87 -6.28
N VAL A 237 7.53 -11.85 -4.98
CA VAL A 237 6.62 -12.06 -3.86
C VAL A 237 6.61 -10.85 -2.95
N VAL A 238 5.58 -10.76 -2.13
CA VAL A 238 5.50 -9.80 -1.03
C VAL A 238 5.94 -10.50 0.26
N TYR A 239 6.88 -9.90 0.98
CA TYR A 239 7.20 -10.23 2.37
C TYR A 239 6.57 -9.21 3.31
N ALA A 240 6.22 -9.68 4.49
CA ALA A 240 5.71 -8.84 5.57
C ALA A 240 6.63 -8.99 6.77
N GLU A 241 7.47 -7.99 7.05
CA GLU A 241 8.45 -7.99 8.15
C GLU A 241 7.85 -8.51 9.47
N ARG A 242 6.65 -8.06 9.85
CA ARG A 242 5.99 -8.45 11.11
C ARG A 242 5.49 -9.90 11.14
N ALA A 243 5.35 -10.52 9.98
CA ALA A 243 5.03 -11.93 9.84
C ALA A 243 6.29 -12.82 9.82
N GLY A 244 7.47 -12.21 9.78
CA GLY A 244 8.75 -12.86 9.51
C GLY A 244 8.98 -13.11 8.02
N TYR A 245 10.25 -13.24 7.64
CA TYR A 245 10.66 -13.49 6.24
C TYR A 245 10.54 -14.96 5.81
N SER A 246 10.01 -15.83 6.69
CA SER A 246 9.63 -17.21 6.34
C SER A 246 8.29 -17.30 5.61
N ARG A 247 7.48 -16.23 5.66
CA ARG A 247 6.17 -16.17 5.00
C ARG A 247 6.22 -15.24 3.79
N LEU A 248 5.59 -15.66 2.72
CA LEU A 248 5.53 -14.93 1.46
C LEU A 248 4.15 -15.01 0.83
N TRP A 249 3.79 -13.98 0.08
CA TRP A 249 2.52 -13.88 -0.63
C TRP A 249 2.75 -13.55 -2.08
N HIS A 250 1.92 -14.11 -2.96
CA HIS A 250 1.75 -13.47 -4.27
C HIS A 250 1.27 -12.03 -4.07
N PRO A 251 1.67 -11.08 -4.93
CA PRO A 251 1.18 -9.70 -4.86
C PRO A 251 -0.36 -9.60 -4.82
N ALA A 252 -1.05 -10.42 -5.61
CA ALA A 252 -2.52 -10.46 -5.62
C ALA A 252 -3.13 -11.13 -4.37
N CYS A 253 -2.37 -11.95 -3.66
CA CYS A 253 -2.81 -12.65 -2.46
C CYS A 253 -2.51 -11.88 -1.16
N PHE A 254 -1.77 -10.78 -1.23
CA PHE A 254 -1.51 -9.92 -0.08
C PHE A 254 -2.72 -9.02 0.20
N VAL A 255 -3.74 -9.62 0.82
CA VAL A 255 -5.06 -9.04 1.02
C VAL A 255 -5.41 -8.92 2.50
N CYS A 256 -6.35 -8.03 2.83
CA CYS A 256 -6.89 -7.96 4.19
C CYS A 256 -7.71 -9.21 4.52
N CYS A 257 -7.45 -9.85 5.66
CA CYS A 257 -8.17 -11.06 6.07
C CYS A 257 -9.67 -10.88 6.35
N ARG A 258 -10.17 -9.64 6.46
CA ARG A 258 -11.59 -9.35 6.73
C ARG A 258 -12.42 -9.02 5.49
N CYS A 259 -11.86 -8.28 4.52
CA CYS A 259 -12.59 -7.93 3.30
C CYS A 259 -12.02 -8.55 2.03
N SER A 260 -10.90 -9.26 2.12
CA SER A 260 -10.23 -9.91 0.99
C SER A 260 -9.82 -8.93 -0.13
N GLU A 261 -9.83 -7.62 0.14
CA GLU A 261 -9.31 -6.62 -0.79
C GLU A 261 -7.78 -6.57 -0.72
N PRO A 262 -7.08 -6.38 -1.86
CA PRO A 262 -5.64 -6.12 -1.88
C PRO A 262 -5.27 -4.94 -1.00
N LEU A 263 -4.21 -5.11 -0.21
CA LEU A 263 -3.71 -4.08 0.70
C LEU A 263 -3.08 -2.95 -0.11
N VAL A 264 -3.65 -1.76 0.01
CA VAL A 264 -3.21 -0.60 -0.79
C VAL A 264 -1.74 -0.27 -0.49
N ASP A 265 -0.95 -0.16 -1.55
CA ASP A 265 0.49 0.11 -1.50
C ASP A 265 1.29 -0.86 -0.60
N LEU A 266 0.76 -2.08 -0.43
CA LEU A 266 1.28 -3.08 0.51
C LEU A 266 1.35 -2.60 1.97
N ILE A 267 0.61 -1.54 2.31
CA ILE A 267 0.49 -1.06 3.69
C ILE A 267 -0.46 -2.00 4.43
N TYR A 268 0.01 -2.57 5.53
CA TYR A 268 -0.73 -3.56 6.30
C TYR A 268 -0.62 -3.33 7.80
N PHE A 269 -1.54 -3.96 8.53
CA PHE A 269 -1.55 -3.97 9.98
C PHE A 269 -1.56 -5.43 10.44
N TRP A 270 -0.51 -5.84 11.15
CA TRP A 270 -0.37 -7.21 11.61
C TRP A 270 -1.11 -7.41 12.93
N LYS A 271 -1.99 -8.42 12.98
CA LYS A 271 -2.71 -8.81 14.19
C LYS A 271 -3.07 -10.28 14.13
N SER A 272 -2.76 -11.00 15.20
CA SER A 272 -3.17 -12.40 15.39
C SER A 272 -2.77 -13.31 14.21
N GLY A 273 -1.55 -13.14 13.69
CA GLY A 273 -1.04 -13.97 12.60
C GLY A 273 -1.60 -13.67 11.20
N ALA A 274 -2.33 -12.55 11.04
CA ALA A 274 -2.94 -12.16 9.78
C ALA A 274 -2.71 -10.68 9.43
N ALA A 275 -2.75 -10.37 8.14
CA ALA A 275 -2.66 -9.02 7.61
C ALA A 275 -4.05 -8.36 7.50
N TRP A 276 -4.16 -7.14 8.03
CA TRP A 276 -5.38 -6.33 8.04
C TRP A 276 -5.17 -5.02 7.28
N CYS A 277 -6.22 -4.48 6.66
CA CYS A 277 -6.22 -3.09 6.24
C CYS A 277 -6.43 -2.17 7.46
N GLY A 278 -5.95 -0.93 7.39
CA GLY A 278 -6.01 0.01 8.52
C GLY A 278 -7.42 0.18 9.09
N ARG A 279 -8.41 0.36 8.21
CA ARG A 279 -9.83 0.44 8.58
C ARG A 279 -10.30 -0.73 9.44
N HIS A 280 -10.07 -1.97 8.99
CA HIS A 280 -10.56 -3.15 9.71
C HIS A 280 -9.72 -3.48 10.94
N TYR A 281 -8.42 -3.20 10.93
CA TYR A 281 -7.57 -3.30 12.12
C TYR A 281 -8.09 -2.36 13.21
N CYS A 282 -8.28 -1.07 12.90
CA CYS A 282 -8.76 -0.08 13.86
C CYS A 282 -10.15 -0.43 14.40
N GLU A 283 -11.09 -0.79 13.51
CA GLU A 283 -12.45 -1.21 13.90
C GLU A 283 -12.47 -2.47 14.78
N SER A 284 -11.44 -3.32 14.70
CA SER A 284 -11.31 -4.51 15.55
C SER A 284 -10.81 -4.21 16.98
N LEU A 285 -10.40 -2.97 17.26
CA LEU A 285 -9.83 -2.55 18.55
C LEU A 285 -10.62 -1.44 19.22
N ARG A 286 -11.17 -0.50 18.44
CA ARG A 286 -11.91 0.67 18.92
C ARG A 286 -13.08 0.98 17.98
N PRO A 287 -14.17 1.58 18.48
CA PRO A 287 -15.22 2.11 17.61
C PRO A 287 -14.65 3.17 16.67
N ARG A 288 -15.15 3.22 15.43
CA ARG A 288 -14.70 4.21 14.43
C ARG A 288 -15.41 5.55 14.62
N CYS A 289 -14.66 6.63 14.43
CA CYS A 289 -15.24 7.95 14.29
C CYS A 289 -16.10 8.00 13.01
N ALA A 290 -17.24 8.67 13.05
CA ALA A 290 -18.09 8.86 11.87
C ALA A 290 -17.46 9.81 10.83
N GLY A 291 -16.47 10.61 11.26
CA GLY A 291 -15.75 11.63 10.47
C GLY A 291 -16.59 12.87 10.20
#